data_AF-A0A0R0I541-F1
#
_entry.id   AF-A0A0R0I541-F1
#
_cell.length_a   1.000
_cell.length_b   1.000
_cell.length_c   1.000
_cell.angle_alpha   90.00
_cell.angle_beta   90.00
_cell.angle_gamma   90.00
#
_symmetry.space_group_name_H-M   'P 1'
#
loop_
_entity.id
_entity.type
_entity.pdbx_description
1 polymer ?
#
loop_
_entity_poly.entity_id
_entity_poly.type
_entity_poly.pdbx_seq_one_letter_code
_entity_poly.pdbx_strand_id
1 'polypeptide(L)' 'MEGKAYAVLEALLWLIQLNFYSVFIELDCKLVADRINNEVKDISECRIILSQIKNLLRIYPTYTVSFGIVWYFSTCSS' A
#
# COMPACT_ATOMS: atom_id res chain seq x y z
N MET A 1 11.01 -8.29 2.77
CA MET A 1 9.93 -7.36 3.19
C MET A 1 10.14 -5.98 2.61
N GLU A 2 11.34 -5.41 2.80
CA GLU A 2 11.70 -4.06 2.34
C GLU A 2 11.37 -3.81 0.86
N GLY A 3 11.74 -4.72 -0.05
CA GLY A 3 11.41 -4.58 -1.47
C GLY A 3 9.91 -4.48 -1.78
N LYS A 4 9.05 -5.16 -1.00
CA LYS A 4 7.60 -5.01 -1.16
C LYS A 4 7.13 -3.64 -0.69
N ALA A 5 7.61 -3.17 0.46
CA ALA A 5 7.30 -1.81 0.93
C ALA A 5 7.80 -0.75 -0.05
N TYR A 6 9.00 -0.92 -0.60
CA TYR A 6 9.56 -0.02 -1.61
C TYR A 6 8.69 0.01 -2.88
N ALA A 7 8.22 -1.14 -3.36
CA ALA A 7 7.30 -1.20 -4.49
C ALA A 7 5.99 -0.43 -4.23
N VAL A 8 5.45 -0.46 -3.01
CA VAL A 8 4.27 0.35 -2.64
C VAL A 8 4.59 1.84 -2.68
N LEU A 9 5.76 2.24 -2.17
CA LEU A 9 6.18 3.64 -2.20
C LEU A 9 6.30 4.17 -3.64
N GLU A 10 6.98 3.42 -4.50
CA GLU A 10 7.11 3.76 -5.92
C GLU A 10 5.75 3.83 -6.62
N ALA A 11 4.87 2.85 -6.36
CA ALA A 11 3.51 2.85 -6.89
C ALA A 11 2.73 4.09 -6.43
N LEU A 12 2.79 4.45 -5.15
CA LEU A 12 2.14 5.65 -4.62
C LEU A 12 2.66 6.91 -5.30
N LEU A 13 3.98 7.08 -5.40
CA LEU A 13 4.60 8.24 -6.05
C LEU A 13 4.17 8.35 -7.52
N TRP A 14 4.16 7.23 -8.24
CA TRP A 14 3.71 7.18 -9.63
C TRP A 14 2.22 7.53 -9.76
N LEU A 15 1.36 6.97 -8.91
CA LEU A 15 -0.08 7.23 -8.92
C LEU A 15 -0.42 8.68 -8.52
N ILE A 16 0.38 9.30 -7.66
CA ILE A 16 0.29 10.72 -7.33
C ILE A 16 0.65 11.58 -8.55
N GLN A 17 1.72 11.24 -9.27
CA GLN A 17 2.13 11.96 -10.48
C GLN A 17 1.06 11.90 -11.58
N LEU A 18 0.29 10.81 -11.64
CA LEU A 18 -0.84 10.66 -12.57
C LEU A 18 -2.08 11.47 -12.16
N ASN A 19 -2.06 12.14 -11.00
CA ASN A 19 -3.16 12.95 -10.45
C ASN A 19 -4.50 12.19 -10.36
N PHE A 20 -4.46 10.90 -10.00
CA PHE A 20 -5.69 10.18 -9.69
C PHE A 20 -6.33 10.74 -8.42
N TYR A 21 -7.64 10.99 -8.47
CA TYR A 21 -8.36 11.53 -7.31
C TYR A 21 -8.51 10.50 -6.18
N SER A 22 -8.74 9.23 -6.53
CA SER A 22 -8.96 8.14 -5.59
C SER A 22 -8.23 6.90 -6.09
N VAL A 23 -7.54 6.24 -5.17
CA VAL A 23 -6.65 5.12 -5.49
C VAL A 23 -6.80 4.06 -4.42
N PHE A 24 -7.03 2.83 -4.86
CA PHE A 24 -7.00 1.65 -4.01
C PHE A 24 -5.84 0.76 -4.45
N ILE A 25 -4.85 0.58 -3.57
CA ILE A 25 -3.70 -0.29 -3.80
C ILE A 25 -3.90 -1.58 -3.02
N GLU A 26 -3.93 -2.67 -3.75
CA GLU A 26 -4.02 -4.00 -3.20
C GLU A 26 -2.62 -4.61 -3.06
N LEU A 27 -2.30 -5.13 -1.87
CA LEU A 27 -1.04 -5.80 -1.59
C LEU A 27 -1.25 -7.30 -1.41
N ASP A 28 -0.35 -8.09 -1.98
CA ASP A 28 -0.25 -9.54 -1.76
C ASP A 28 0.46 -9.90 -0.43
N CYS A 29 0.89 -8.90 0.35
CA CYS A 29 1.67 -9.07 1.56
C CYS A 29 0.96 -8.48 2.77
N LYS A 30 0.24 -9.34 3.49
CA LYS A 30 -0.49 -8.97 4.70
C LYS A 30 0.39 -8.22 5.71
N LEU A 31 1.61 -8.69 5.94
CA LEU A 31 2.51 -8.06 6.91
C LEU A 31 2.87 -6.61 6.56
N VAL A 32 3.06 -6.30 5.27
CA VAL A 32 3.33 -4.92 4.84
C VAL A 32 2.07 -4.07 4.95
N ALA A 33 0.92 -4.59 4.51
CA ALA A 33 -0.36 -3.90 4.66
C ALA A 33 -0.69 -3.59 6.13
N ASP A 34 -0.56 -4.57 7.02
CA ASP A 34 -0.78 -4.43 8.45
C ASP A 34 0.16 -3.37 9.04
N ARG A 35 1.44 -3.35 8.64
CA ARG A 35 2.42 -2.35 9.12
C ARG A 35 2.17 -0.94 8.59
N ILE A 36 1.66 -0.80 7.37
CA ILE A 36 1.24 0.48 6.81
C ILE A 36 0.04 1.02 7.58
N ASN A 37 -0.94 0.16 7.87
CA ASN A 37 -2.19 0.53 8.52
C ASN A 37 -2.08 0.66 10.04
N ASN A 38 -1.06 0.09 10.66
CA ASN A 38 -0.81 0.22 12.10
C ASN A 38 -0.15 1.56 12.42
N GLU A 39 -0.66 2.31 13.40
CA GLU A 39 -0.09 3.59 13.83
C GLU A 39 1.22 3.45 14.61
N VAL A 40 1.53 2.26 15.13
CA VAL A 40 2.73 2.02 15.93
C VAL A 40 3.98 2.27 15.10
N LYS A 41 4.96 2.96 15.70
CA LYS A 41 6.25 3.24 15.11
C LYS A 41 6.99 1.92 14.85
N ASP A 42 7.19 1.59 13.59
CA ASP A 42 7.94 0.40 13.21
C ASP A 42 9.41 0.57 13.62
N ILE A 43 9.97 -0.43 14.30
CA ILE A 43 11.38 -0.45 14.74
C ILE A 43 12.27 -1.29 13.82
N SER A 44 11.72 -1.86 12.75
CA SER A 44 12.48 -2.63 11.77
C SER A 44 13.25 -1.75 10.78
N GLU A 45 14.11 -2.39 9.99
CA GLU A 45 14.88 -1.79 8.89
C GLU A 45 13.99 -1.01 7.90
N CYS A 46 12.75 -1.46 7.70
CA CYS A 46 11.79 -0.82 6.79
C CYS A 46 11.14 0.46 7.35
N ARG A 47 11.50 0.92 8.55
CA ARG A 47 10.87 2.07 9.22
C ARG A 47 10.83 3.32 8.34
N ILE A 48 11.91 3.62 7.63
CA ILE A 48 12.02 4.83 6.82
C ILE A 48 10.99 4.79 5.68
N ILE A 49 10.97 3.69 4.92
CA ILE A 49 10.04 3.49 3.80
C ILE A 49 8.60 3.48 4.29
N LEU A 50 8.30 2.76 5.38
CA LEU A 50 6.95 2.74 5.96
C LEU A 50 6.51 4.12 6.46
N SER A 51 7.43 4.92 7.02
CA SER A 51 7.12 6.29 7.42
C SER A 51 6.82 7.18 6.22
N GLN A 52 7.53 7.01 5.11
CA GLN A 52 7.25 7.75 3.88
C GLN A 52 5.86 7.39 3.32
N ILE A 53 5.53 6.10 3.25
CA ILE A 53 4.21 5.62 2.83
C ILE A 53 3.11 6.21 3.73
N LYS A 54 3.25 6.10 5.05
CA LYS A 54 2.26 6.64 6.01
C LYS A 54 2.08 8.14 5.86
N ASN A 55 3.16 8.88 5.63
CA ASN A 55 3.09 10.31 5.39
C ASN A 55 2.35 10.65 4.09
N LEU A 56 2.60 9.90 3.01
CA LEU A 56 1.86 10.07 1.75
C LEU A 56 0.38 9.77 1.94
N LEU A 57 0.01 8.67 2.61
CA LEU A 57 -1.39 8.34 2.87
C LEU A 57 -2.11 9.36 3.78
N ARG A 58 -1.38 10.05 4.66
CA ARG A 58 -1.94 11.19 5.42
C ARG A 58 -2.18 12.42 4.57
N ILE A 59 -1.32 12.69 3.60
CA ILE A 59 -1.46 13.83 2.66
C ILE A 59 -2.57 13.54 1.65
N TYR A 60 -2.72 12.28 1.23
CA TYR A 60 -3.70 11.82 0.24
C TYR A 60 -4.72 10.87 0.90
N PRO A 61 -5.73 11.40 1.64
CA PRO A 61 -6.67 10.56 2.40
C PRO A 61 -7.60 9.70 1.53
N THR A 62 -7.70 9.98 0.24
CA THR A 62 -8.43 9.17 -0.75
C THR A 62 -7.62 7.98 -1.27
N TYR A 63 -6.34 7.88 -0.91
CA TYR A 63 -5.48 6.77 -1.25
C TYR A 63 -5.54 5.74 -0.12
N THR A 64 -5.85 4.50 -0.46
CA THR A 64 -5.97 3.41 0.51
C THR A 64 -5.05 2.27 0.11
N VAL A 65 -4.39 1.68 1.10
CA VAL A 65 -3.55 0.49 0.92
C VAL A 65 -4.14 -0.64 1.77
N SER A 66 -4.46 -1.76 1.14
CA SER A 66 -5.09 -2.90 1.82
C SER A 66 -4.48 -4.22 1.37
N PHE A 67 -4.52 -5.21 2.26
CA PHE A 67 -4.20 -6.57 1.87
C PHE A 67 -5.36 -7.13 1.03
N GLY A 68 -5.03 -7.57 -0.18
CA GLY A 68 -5.97 -8.30 -1.00
C GLY A 68 -5.70 -9.78 -0.96
N ILE A 69 -6.75 -10.53 -0.63
CA ILE A 69 -6.81 -11.91 -1.05
C ILE A 69 -7.15 -11.82 -2.54
N VAL A 70 -6.22 -12.24 -3.41
CA VAL A 70 -6.54 -12.48 -4.81
C VAL A 70 -7.69 -13.48 -4.83
N TRP A 71 -8.91 -12.97 -4.94
CA TRP A 71 -10.05 -13.80 -5.29
C TRP A 71 -9.72 -14.25 -6.70
N TYR A 72 -9.31 -15.51 -6.86
CA TYR A 72 -9.50 -16.20 -8.12
C TYR A 72 -11.01 -16.14 -8.39
N PHE A 73 -11.47 -15.04 -9.00
CA PHE A 73 -12.72 -15.02 -9.71
C PHE A 73 -12.50 -15.96 -10.88
N SER A 74 -12.69 -17.26 -10.62
CA SER A 74 -13.18 -18.17 -11.64
C SER A 74 -14.41 -17.49 -12.21
N THR A 75 -14.24 -16.87 -13.38
CA THR A 75 -15.32 -16.34 -14.18
C THR A 75 -16.35 -17.46 -14.27
N CYS A 76 -17.49 -17.31 -13.59
CA CYS A 76 -18.66 -18.09 -13.90
C CYS A 76 -19.05 -17.70 -15.31
N SER A 77 -18.54 -18.47 -16.28
CA SER A 77 -19.09 -18.55 -17.61
C SER A 77 -20.56 -18.93 -17.45
N SER A 78 -21.45 -18.01 -17.76
CA SER A 78 -22.86 -18.27 -18.01
C SER A 78 -23.19 -17.69 -19.37
#